data_AF-A0A0D3C155-F1
#
_entry.id   AF-A0A0D3C155-F1
#
_cell.length_a   1.000
_cell.length_b   1.000
_cell.length_c   1.000
_cell.angle_alpha   90.00
_cell.angle_beta   90.00
_cell.angle_gamma   90.00
#
_symmetry.space_group_name_H-M   'P 1'
#
loop_
_entity.id
_entity.type
_entity.pdbx_description
1 polymer ?
#
loop_
_entity_poly.entity_id
_entity_poly.type
_entity_poly.pdbx_seq_one_letter_code
_entity_poly.pdbx_strand_id
1 'polypeptide(L)'
;MNTSPIEKLVLEVSATPAEVTQQLMASKDADIAFKGLLEFLETKKIKKEEDTKWRKQRLPYLKYRGEAQKETSDCGILEYEEKEMIGDST
;
A
#
# COMPACT_ATOMS: atom_id res chain seq x y z
N MET A 1 24.73 -1.25 2.15
CA MET A 1 24.25 -2.64 2.22
C MET A 1 23.86 -3.06 0.82
N ASN A 2 24.47 -4.11 0.28
CA ASN A 2 24.08 -4.65 -1.02
C ASN A 2 22.94 -5.64 -0.78
N THR A 3 21.69 -5.16 -0.90
CA THR A 3 20.50 -6.02 -0.82
C THR A 3 20.32 -6.80 -2.13
N SER A 4 19.87 -8.04 -2.00
CA SER A 4 19.65 -8.91 -3.17
C SER A 4 18.55 -8.32 -4.07
N PRO A 5 18.55 -8.60 -5.39
CA PRO A 5 17.51 -8.10 -6.30
C PRO A 5 16.10 -8.49 -5.85
N ILE A 6 15.93 -9.66 -5.23
CA ILE A 6 14.65 -10.13 -4.73
C ILE A 6 14.19 -9.38 -3.48
N GLU A 7 15.10 -9.10 -2.53
CA GLU A 7 14.78 -8.27 -1.35
C GLU A 7 14.32 -6.87 -1.77
N LYS A 8 14.99 -6.27 -2.75
CA LYS A 8 14.60 -4.96 -3.28
C LYS A 8 13.19 -4.98 -3.85
N LEU A 9 12.86 -6.00 -4.64
CA LEU A 9 11.54 -6.13 -5.26
C LEU A 9 10.43 -6.30 -4.20
N VAL A 10 10.64 -7.18 -3.22
CA VAL A 10 9.67 -7.44 -2.15
C VAL A 10 9.44 -6.19 -1.30
N LEU A 11 10.50 -5.42 -1.02
CA LEU A 11 10.40 -4.13 -0.33
C LEU A 11 9.67 -3.07 -1.17
N GLU A 12 9.94 -3.02 -2.48
CA GLU A 12 9.32 -2.07 -3.41
C GLU A 12 7.80 -2.25 -3.46
N VAL A 13 7.30 -3.49 -3.51
CA VAL A 13 5.85 -3.76 -3.55
C VAL A 13 5.23 -3.97 -2.17
N SER A 14 6.02 -3.91 -1.10
CA SER A 14 5.58 -4.09 0.28
C SER A 14 4.77 -5.39 0.46
N ALA A 15 5.30 -6.50 -0.07
CA ALA A 15 4.73 -7.83 0.13
C ALA A 15 5.22 -8.42 1.47
N THR A 16 4.29 -8.99 2.23
CA THR A 16 4.63 -9.65 3.50
C THR A 16 5.12 -11.09 3.26
N PRO A 17 5.95 -11.65 4.15
CA PRO A 17 6.35 -13.05 4.04
C PRO A 17 5.17 -14.04 3.98
N ALA A 18 4.07 -13.74 4.67
CA ALA A 18 2.87 -14.57 4.67
C ALA A 18 2.16 -14.57 3.30
N GLU A 19 2.04 -13.42 2.65
CA GLU A 19 1.47 -13.33 1.30
C GLU A 19 2.32 -14.07 0.27
N VAL A 20 3.64 -13.94 0.33
CA VAL A 20 4.56 -14.68 -0.56
C VAL A 20 4.40 -16.18 -0.34
N THR A 21 4.34 -16.61 0.93
CA THR A 21 4.11 -18.02 1.29
C THR A 21 2.78 -18.52 0.75
N GLN A 22 1.71 -17.73 0.87
CA GLN A 22 0.39 -18.09 0.36
C GLN A 22 0.41 -18.38 -1.15
N GLN A 23 1.09 -17.54 -1.96
CA GLN A 23 1.19 -17.79 -3.40
C GLN A 23 1.98 -19.07 -3.70
N LEU A 24 3.08 -19.28 -2.97
CA LEU A 24 3.92 -20.48 -3.15
C LEU A 24 3.24 -21.77 -2.71
N MET A 25 2.33 -21.70 -1.73
CA MET A 25 1.56 -22.85 -1.24
C MET A 25 0.26 -23.10 -2.02
N ALA A 26 -0.11 -22.22 -2.96
CA ALA A 26 -1.34 -22.34 -3.73
C ALA A 26 -1.34 -23.55 -4.68
N SER A 27 -0.16 -24.05 -5.07
CA SER A 27 0.00 -25.22 -5.91
C SER A 27 1.22 -26.04 -5.51
N LYS A 28 1.16 -27.36 -5.71
CA LYS A 28 2.33 -28.25 -5.60
C LYS A 28 3.23 -28.20 -6.83
N ASP A 29 2.68 -27.72 -7.94
CA ASP A 29 3.43 -27.47 -9.17
C ASP A 29 4.17 -26.14 -9.05
N ALA A 30 5.50 -26.19 -9.15
CA ALA A 30 6.36 -25.04 -8.96
C ALA A 30 6.15 -23.95 -10.02
N ASP A 31 5.88 -24.32 -11.27
CA ASP A 31 5.68 -23.36 -12.36
C ASP A 31 4.37 -22.60 -12.16
N ILE A 32 3.31 -23.31 -11.74
CA ILE A 32 2.03 -22.70 -11.42
C ILE A 32 2.15 -21.77 -10.20
N ALA A 33 2.83 -22.21 -9.14
CA ALA A 33 3.03 -21.41 -7.93
C ALA A 33 3.84 -20.14 -8.21
N PHE A 34 4.93 -20.23 -8.99
CA PHE A 34 5.73 -19.07 -9.37
C PHE A 34 4.99 -18.11 -10.29
N LYS A 35 4.19 -18.62 -11.23
CA LYS A 35 3.34 -17.77 -12.06
C LYS A 35 2.36 -16.96 -11.20
N GLY A 36 1.71 -17.60 -10.24
CA GLY A 36 0.81 -16.92 -9.31
C GLY A 36 1.52 -15.84 -8.47
N LEU A 37 2.73 -16.12 -8.00
CA LEU A 37 3.55 -15.13 -7.29
C LEU A 37 3.92 -13.93 -8.18
N LEU A 38 4.28 -14.16 -9.45
CA LEU A 38 4.61 -13.07 -10.39
C LEU A 38 3.41 -12.16 -10.63
N GLU A 39 2.24 -12.73 -10.93
CA GLU A 39 1.00 -11.98 -11.15
C GLU A 39 0.60 -11.16 -9.90
N PHE A 40 0.79 -11.73 -8.71
CA PHE A 40 0.56 -11.04 -7.44
C PHE A 40 1.48 -9.83 -7.25
N LEU A 41 2.78 -9.98 -7.48
CA LEU A 41 3.76 -8.90 -7.31
C LEU A 41 3.54 -7.77 -8.32
N GLU A 42 3.23 -8.11 -9.57
CA GLU A 42 2.92 -7.13 -10.62
C GLU A 42 1.67 -6.32 -10.29
N THR A 43 0.62 -6.99 -9.81
CA THR A 43 -0.62 -6.32 -9.36
C THR A 43 -0.36 -5.35 -8.21
N LYS A 44 0.47 -5.73 -7.22
CA LYS A 44 0.83 -4.82 -6.12
C LYS A 44 1.61 -3.60 -6.61
N LYS A 45 2.52 -3.78 -7.57
CA LYS A 45 3.28 -2.68 -8.16
C LYS A 45 2.36 -1.67 -8.85
N ILE A 46 1.44 -2.13 -9.70
CA ILE A 46 0.49 -1.26 -10.41
C ILE A 46 -0.35 -0.45 -9.42
N LYS A 47 -0.93 -1.11 -8.39
CA LYS A 47 -1.73 -0.43 -7.36
C LYS A 47 -0.92 0.67 -6.64
N LYS A 48 0.35 0.39 -6.31
CA LYS A 48 1.22 1.36 -5.65
C LYS A 48 1.54 2.56 -6.55
N GLU A 49 1.75 2.34 -7.84
CA GLU A 49 1.97 3.41 -8.82
C GLU A 49 0.73 4.29 -8.98
N GLU A 50 -0.45 3.67 -9.08
CA GLU A 50 -1.75 4.36 -9.12
C GLU A 50 -2.00 5.19 -7.86
N ASP A 51 -1.81 4.61 -6.67
CA ASP A 51 -1.91 5.30 -5.39
C ASP A 51 -0.97 6.51 -5.33
N THR A 52 0.27 6.33 -5.80
CA THR A 52 1.26 7.41 -5.84
C THR A 52 0.83 8.53 -6.78
N LYS A 53 0.25 8.19 -7.94
CA LYS A 53 -0.30 9.16 -8.89
C LYS A 53 -1.46 9.96 -8.28
N TRP A 54 -2.44 9.27 -7.68
CA TRP A 54 -3.57 9.92 -7.03
C TRP A 54 -3.13 10.77 -5.83
N ARG A 55 -2.18 10.29 -5.03
CA ARG A 55 -1.60 11.09 -3.93
C ARG A 55 -0.95 12.36 -4.46
N LYS A 56 -0.09 12.29 -5.49
CA LYS A 56 0.56 13.47 -6.10
C LYS A 56 -0.45 14.47 -6.64
N GLN A 57 -1.55 13.99 -7.22
CA GLN A 57 -2.61 14.85 -7.75
C GLN A 57 -3.49 15.48 -6.65
N ARG A 58 -3.66 14.80 -5.51
CA ARG A 58 -4.45 15.27 -4.35
C ARG A 58 -3.65 16.08 -3.33
N LEU A 59 -2.33 15.90 -3.27
CA LEU A 59 -1.39 16.64 -2.41
C LEU A 59 -1.56 18.18 -2.45
N PRO A 60 -1.85 18.82 -3.60
CA PRO A 60 -2.19 20.24 -3.65
C PRO A 60 -3.37 20.64 -2.75
N TYR A 61 -4.36 19.76 -2.54
CA TYR A 61 -5.53 20.01 -1.70
C TYR A 61 -5.31 19.66 -0.23
N LEU A 62 -4.45 18.67 0.10
CA LEU A 62 -4.13 18.35 1.51
C LEU A 62 -3.26 19.42 2.19
N LYS A 63 -2.52 20.24 1.44
CA LYS A 63 -1.70 21.34 2.01
C LYS A 63 -2.53 22.45 2.67
N TYR A 64 -3.81 22.60 2.33
CA TYR A 64 -4.67 23.67 2.83
C TYR A 64 -5.46 23.31 4.10
N ARG A 65 -5.52 22.02 4.47
CA ARG A 65 -6.20 21.56 5.67
C ARG A 65 -5.13 21.11 6.65
N GLY A 66 -5.02 21.83 7.76
CA GLY A 66 -3.99 21.62 8.80
C GLY A 66 -3.74 20.15 9.13
N GLU A 67 -2.48 19.88 9.41
CA GLU A 67 -1.84 18.57 9.59
C GLU A 67 -2.73 17.53 10.30
N ALA A 68 -3.27 16.57 9.55
CA ALA A 68 -3.86 15.37 10.11
C ALA A 68 -2.75 14.37 10.43
N GLN A 69 -2.66 13.98 11.70
CA GLN A 69 -1.72 13.00 12.23
C GLN A 69 -1.81 11.68 11.44
N LYS A 70 -0.64 11.14 11.06
CA LYS A 70 -0.51 9.87 10.36
C LYS A 70 -0.72 8.72 11.35
N GLU A 71 -1.95 8.29 11.55
CA GLU A 71 -2.19 6.90 11.96
C GLU A 71 -2.40 6.08 10.69
N THR A 72 -1.32 5.44 10.23
CA THR A 72 -1.43 4.39 9.23
C THR A 72 -1.94 3.15 9.92
N SER A 73 -3.25 2.98 9.96
CA SER A 73 -3.85 1.69 10.32
C SER A 73 -3.53 0.67 9.24
N ASP A 74 -3.24 -0.56 9.66
CA ASP A 74 -2.81 -1.72 8.87
C ASP A 74 -3.90 -2.27 7.91
N CYS A 75 -4.93 -1.48 7.63
CA CYS A 75 -5.93 -1.76 6.62
C CYS A 75 -6.21 -0.46 5.87
N GLY A 76 -6.04 -0.47 4.55
CA GLY A 76 -6.08 0.70 3.66
C GLY A 76 -7.47 1.33 3.48
N ILE A 77 -8.20 1.61 4.56
CA ILE A 77 -9.42 2.40 4.55
C ILE A 77 -9.18 3.61 5.45
N LEU A 78 -9.14 4.80 4.84
CA LEU A 78 -9.22 6.06 5.56
C LEU A 78 -10.67 6.23 6.02
N GLU A 79 -11.00 5.81 7.24
CA GLU A 79 -12.26 6.21 7.84
C GLU A 79 -12.14 7.67 8.31
N TYR A 80 -13.00 8.52 7.76
CA TYR A 80 -13.11 9.93 8.15
C TYR A 80 -14.23 10.04 9.19
N GLU A 81 -13.92 10.38 10.44
CA GLU A 81 -14.96 10.87 11.36
C GLU A 81 -15.22 12.35 11.12
N GLU A 82 -16.46 12.68 10.78
CA GLU A 82 -16.95 14.06 10.65
C GLU A 82 -17.16 14.64 12.06
N LYS A 83 -16.25 15.51 12.52
CA LYS A 83 -16.48 16.30 13.74
C LYS A 83 -17.08 17.65 13.37
N GLU A 84 -18.33 17.87 13.80
CA GLU A 84 -19.00 19.17 13.68
C GLU A 84 -18.24 20.25 14.44
N MET A 85 -18.09 21.41 13.79
CA MET A 85 -17.47 22.59 14.38
C MET A 85 -18.47 23.27 15.32
N ILE A 86 -18.28 23.13 16.64
CA ILE A 86 -18.91 24.05 17.60
C ILE A 86 -18.05 25.33 17.58
N GLY A 87 -18.54 26.34 16.86
CA GLY A 87 -17.92 27.65 16.82
C GLY A 87 -18.34 28.48 18.03
N ASP A 88 -17.46 28.64 19.01
CA ASP A 88 -17.60 29.72 19.98
C ASP A 88 -16.90 30.96 19.43
N SER A 89 -17.71 31.83 18.83
CA SER A 89 -17.35 33.21 18.55
C SER A 89 -17.46 33.99 19.86
N THR A 90 -16.34 34.53 20.36
CA THR A 90 -16.38 35.67 21.30
C THR A 90 -15.57 36.82 20.73
#